data_AF-A0A412EKY0-F1
#
_entry.id   AF-A0A412EKY0-F1
#
_cell.length_a   1.000
_cell.length_b   1.000
_cell.length_c   1.000
_cell.angle_alpha   90.00
_cell.angle_beta   90.00
_cell.angle_gamma   90.00
#
_symmetry.space_group_name_H-M   'P 1'
#
loop_
_entity.id
_entity.type
_entity.pdbx_description
1 polymer ?
#
loop_
_entity_poly.entity_id
_entity_poly.type
_entity_poly.pdbx_seq_one_letter_code
_entity_poly.pdbx_strand_id
1 'polypeptide(L)'
;MNNKEILQKAKELVELLEKQEKTGNVALSTLKRGEVFQTTGKRKYKVLEQYGDTTKIISLDLVKENVEFGDTSDYKTSNVKKLCDTEILKDFEEEFGAENVETHTADIITADGQKLGTVDCKIRPITFDEAREYTDITPNNDLNDWYWILSPWSTEERGWKKNITIVSPSGIIGSSGCFNEDGVRPVCILKSNIFVSKVEE
;
A
#
# COMPACT_ATOMS: atom_id res chain seq x y z
N MET A 1 36.00 5.15 -7.41
CA MET A 1 35.50 6.38 -8.06
C MET A 1 36.61 7.38 -8.16
N ASN A 2 36.83 7.96 -9.33
CA ASN A 2 37.78 9.05 -9.54
C ASN A 2 37.13 10.40 -9.16
N ASN A 3 37.90 11.39 -8.71
CA ASN A 3 37.42 12.74 -8.35
C ASN A 3 36.53 13.39 -9.43
N LYS A 4 36.77 13.08 -10.71
CA LYS A 4 35.95 13.55 -11.83
C LYS A 4 34.53 12.97 -11.81
N GLU A 5 34.37 11.70 -11.45
CA GLU A 5 33.05 11.04 -11.31
C GLU A 5 32.30 11.57 -10.08
N ILE A 6 33.01 11.81 -8.98
CA ILE A 6 32.44 12.40 -7.76
C ILE A 6 31.90 13.80 -8.06
N LEU A 7 32.68 14.62 -8.75
CA LEU A 7 32.27 15.98 -9.13
C LEU A 7 31.06 15.98 -10.08
N GLN A 8 31.00 15.02 -11.00
CA GLN A 8 29.86 14.87 -11.92
C GLN A 8 28.58 14.53 -11.16
N LYS A 9 28.61 13.51 -10.28
CA LYS A 9 27.46 13.14 -9.45
C LYS A 9 27.01 14.26 -8.53
N ALA A 10 27.95 15.03 -7.96
CA ALA A 10 27.62 16.18 -7.13
C ALA A 10 26.88 17.28 -7.92
N LYS A 11 27.27 17.55 -9.17
CA LYS A 11 26.57 18.50 -10.02
C LYS A 11 25.17 18.05 -10.40
N GLU A 12 25.01 16.77 -10.77
CA GLU A 12 23.70 16.17 -11.06
C GLU A 12 22.77 16.25 -9.84
N LEU A 13 23.30 16.00 -8.65
CA LEU A 13 22.54 16.14 -7.40
C LEU A 13 22.11 17.60 -7.14
N VAL A 14 23.00 18.57 -7.35
CA VAL A 14 22.66 19.99 -7.17
C VAL A 14 21.56 20.42 -8.15
N GLU A 15 21.66 20.06 -9.43
CA GLU A 15 20.64 20.40 -10.43
C GLU A 15 19.28 19.76 -10.10
N LEU A 16 19.28 18.53 -9.55
CA LEU A 16 18.08 17.87 -9.07
C LEU A 16 17.44 18.64 -7.91
N LEU A 17 18.24 19.05 -6.92
CA LEU A 17 17.77 19.83 -5.76
C LEU A 17 17.22 21.20 -6.17
N GLU A 18 17.86 21.90 -7.12
CA GLU A 18 17.38 23.19 -7.64
C GLU A 18 16.04 23.07 -8.38
N LYS A 19 15.82 21.98 -9.13
CA LYS A 19 14.54 21.70 -9.78
C LYS A 19 13.44 21.44 -8.74
N GLN A 20 13.78 20.77 -7.65
CA GLN A 20 12.83 20.44 -6.58
C GLN A 20 12.42 21.64 -5.73
N GLU A 21 13.36 22.54 -5.42
CA GLU A 21 13.05 23.79 -4.72
C GLU A 21 12.05 24.62 -5.53
N LYS A 22 12.14 24.60 -6.86
CA LYS A 22 11.19 25.27 -7.75
C LYS A 22 9.81 24.58 -7.81
N THR A 23 9.75 23.25 -7.65
CA THR A 23 8.47 22.52 -7.66
C THR A 23 7.82 22.42 -6.28
N GLY A 24 8.54 22.75 -5.20
CA GLY A 24 8.06 22.59 -3.83
C GLY A 24 7.98 21.13 -3.38
N ASN A 25 8.65 20.21 -4.09
CA ASN A 25 8.65 18.80 -3.74
C ASN A 25 9.55 18.54 -2.53
N VAL A 26 9.16 17.59 -1.70
CA VAL A 26 9.89 17.14 -0.51
C VAL A 26 10.30 15.69 -0.67
N ALA A 27 11.39 15.28 -0.01
CA ALA A 27 11.75 13.86 0.04
C ALA A 27 10.72 13.09 0.87
N LEU A 28 10.31 11.91 0.41
CA LEU A 28 9.31 11.06 1.09
C LEU A 28 9.75 10.71 2.53
N SER A 29 11.04 10.58 2.77
CA SER A 29 11.66 10.38 4.10
C SER A 29 11.35 11.50 5.11
N THR A 30 10.99 12.69 4.64
CA THR A 30 10.67 13.84 5.51
C THR A 30 9.22 13.89 5.94
N LEU A 31 8.35 13.11 5.29
CA LEU A 31 6.94 13.04 5.63
C LEU A 31 6.72 12.19 6.89
N LYS A 32 5.81 12.64 7.75
CA LYS A 32 5.44 11.97 8.98
C LYS A 32 4.27 11.02 8.76
N ARG A 33 4.12 10.04 9.66
CA ARG A 33 2.93 9.20 9.76
C ARG A 33 1.65 10.05 9.69
N GLY A 34 0.71 9.65 8.84
CA GLY A 34 -0.55 10.34 8.61
C GLY A 34 -0.50 11.46 7.57
N GLU A 35 0.68 11.94 7.18
CA GLU A 35 0.76 12.97 6.13
C GLU A 35 0.44 12.40 4.75
N VAL A 36 -0.23 13.22 3.95
CA VAL A 36 -0.68 12.87 2.60
C VAL A 36 0.24 13.52 1.56
N PHE A 37 0.51 12.78 0.49
CA PHE A 37 1.28 13.26 -0.64
C PHE A 37 0.70 12.77 -1.96
N GLN A 38 1.18 13.36 -3.04
CA GLN A 38 0.95 12.92 -4.41
C GLN A 38 2.26 12.97 -5.20
N THR A 39 2.30 12.25 -6.31
CA THR A 39 3.35 12.37 -7.33
C THR A 39 2.82 13.19 -8.50
N THR A 40 3.40 13.03 -9.70
CA THR A 40 2.81 13.52 -10.95
C THR A 40 1.50 12.80 -11.33
N GLY A 41 1.17 11.70 -10.65
CA GLY A 41 -0.09 10.97 -10.81
C GLY A 41 -1.29 11.69 -10.20
N LYS A 42 -2.48 11.11 -10.42
CA LYS A 42 -3.75 11.63 -9.86
C LYS A 42 -4.05 11.12 -8.44
N ARG A 43 -3.37 10.04 -8.01
CA ARG A 43 -3.64 9.38 -6.74
C ARG A 43 -2.95 10.10 -5.60
N LYS A 44 -3.65 10.24 -4.48
CA LYS A 44 -3.08 10.63 -3.20
C LYS A 44 -2.72 9.39 -2.39
N TYR A 45 -1.69 9.53 -1.55
CA TYR A 45 -1.19 8.46 -0.69
C TYR A 45 -0.97 9.00 0.71
N LYS A 46 -1.20 8.15 1.70
CA LYS A 46 -0.95 8.45 3.11
C LYS A 46 0.25 7.66 3.61
N VAL A 47 1.15 8.31 4.34
CA VAL A 47 2.29 7.65 4.99
C VAL A 47 1.79 6.87 6.21
N LEU A 48 2.01 5.55 6.21
CA LEU A 48 1.69 4.70 7.35
C LEU A 48 2.86 4.64 8.34
N GLU A 49 4.06 4.40 7.81
CA GLU A 49 5.25 4.17 8.63
C GLU A 49 6.55 4.46 7.85
N GLN A 50 7.59 4.88 8.56
CA GLN A 50 8.93 5.11 8.03
C GLN A 50 9.87 4.02 8.55
N TYR A 51 10.61 3.37 7.65
CA TYR A 51 11.57 2.29 7.94
C TYR A 51 12.95 2.62 7.37
N GLY A 52 13.78 3.37 8.12
CA GLY A 52 15.14 3.68 7.66
C GLY A 52 15.15 4.38 6.30
N ASP A 53 15.49 3.64 5.24
CA ASP A 53 15.54 4.08 3.85
C ASP A 53 14.29 3.78 3.02
N THR A 54 13.25 3.20 3.63
CA THR A 54 11.96 2.90 2.99
C THR A 54 10.76 3.44 3.76
N THR A 55 9.63 3.60 3.07
CA THR A 55 8.40 4.18 3.61
C THR A 55 7.23 3.29 3.21
N LYS A 56 6.40 2.87 4.17
CA LYS A 56 5.14 2.20 3.91
C LYS A 56 4.05 3.23 3.69
N ILE A 57 3.32 3.08 2.60
CA ILE A 57 2.22 3.97 2.22
C ILE A 57 0.96 3.17 1.93
N ILE A 58 -0.19 3.85 1.98
CA ILE A 58 -1.48 3.33 1.52
C ILE A 58 -2.08 4.32 0.51
N SER A 59 -2.80 3.82 -0.50
CA SER A 59 -3.63 4.70 -1.33
C SER A 59 -4.69 5.39 -0.48
N LEU A 60 -4.92 6.69 -0.71
CA LEU A 60 -5.94 7.42 0.02
C LEU A 60 -7.34 6.91 -0.35
N ASP A 61 -7.56 6.73 -1.64
CA ASP A 61 -8.78 6.20 -2.26
C ASP A 61 -8.67 4.71 -2.61
N LEU A 62 -9.80 4.12 -3.02
CA LEU A 62 -9.82 2.79 -3.66
C LEU A 62 -9.14 2.88 -5.03
N VAL A 63 -8.23 1.95 -5.31
CA VAL A 63 -7.56 1.87 -6.63
C VAL A 63 -8.40 1.09 -7.63
N LYS A 64 -9.20 0.14 -7.13
CA LYS A 64 -10.16 -0.66 -7.89
C LYS A 64 -11.40 -0.86 -7.04
N GLU A 65 -12.56 -0.88 -7.69
CA GLU A 65 -13.88 -1.07 -7.08
C GLU A 65 -14.54 -2.33 -7.64
N ASN A 66 -15.56 -2.83 -6.95
CA ASN A 66 -16.37 -3.98 -7.35
C ASN A 66 -15.53 -5.21 -7.71
N VAL A 67 -14.54 -5.55 -6.87
CA VAL A 67 -13.65 -6.68 -7.10
C VAL A 67 -14.12 -7.87 -6.28
N GLU A 68 -14.43 -8.97 -6.93
CA GLU A 68 -14.62 -10.25 -6.22
C GLU A 68 -13.30 -10.73 -5.63
N PHE A 69 -13.28 -11.17 -4.36
CA PHE A 69 -12.05 -11.69 -3.77
C PHE A 69 -11.60 -12.98 -4.48
N GLY A 70 -12.53 -13.92 -4.69
CA GLY A 70 -12.32 -15.17 -5.41
C GLY A 70 -13.11 -16.33 -4.80
N ASP A 71 -12.82 -17.55 -5.25
CA ASP A 71 -13.58 -18.75 -4.83
C ASP A 71 -13.37 -19.16 -3.36
N THR A 72 -12.27 -18.70 -2.74
CA THR A 72 -11.90 -19.00 -1.36
C THR A 72 -11.32 -17.76 -0.68
N SER A 73 -11.16 -17.81 0.65
CA SER A 73 -10.47 -16.75 1.39
C SER A 73 -8.93 -16.80 1.29
N ASP A 74 -8.34 -17.72 0.51
CA ASP A 74 -6.89 -17.78 0.35
C ASP A 74 -6.39 -16.65 -0.56
N TYR A 75 -5.73 -15.67 0.03
CA TYR A 75 -5.15 -14.53 -0.68
C TYR A 75 -4.19 -14.96 -1.80
N LYS A 76 -3.39 -16.02 -1.63
CA LYS A 76 -2.36 -16.39 -2.62
C LYS A 76 -2.93 -16.80 -3.97
N THR A 77 -4.18 -17.26 -3.98
CA THR A 77 -4.89 -17.72 -5.19
C THR A 77 -6.03 -16.77 -5.59
N SER A 78 -6.17 -15.64 -4.89
CA SER A 78 -7.29 -14.73 -5.05
C SER A 78 -7.18 -13.84 -6.28
N ASN A 79 -8.33 -13.35 -6.75
CA ASN A 79 -8.40 -12.35 -7.82
C ASN A 79 -7.73 -11.05 -7.37
N VAL A 80 -7.86 -10.67 -6.09
CA VAL A 80 -7.23 -9.48 -5.51
C VAL A 80 -5.70 -9.58 -5.58
N LYS A 81 -5.11 -10.75 -5.29
CA LYS A 81 -3.65 -10.95 -5.44
C LYS A 81 -3.21 -10.84 -6.88
N LYS A 82 -3.93 -11.47 -7.81
CA LYS A 82 -3.65 -11.36 -9.24
C LYS A 82 -3.70 -9.89 -9.70
N LEU A 83 -4.69 -9.13 -9.24
CA LEU A 83 -4.84 -7.71 -9.57
C LEU A 83 -3.72 -6.84 -8.99
N CYS A 84 -3.32 -7.13 -7.74
CA CYS A 84 -2.17 -6.48 -7.10
C CYS A 84 -0.87 -6.74 -7.86
N ASP A 85 -0.62 -7.97 -8.31
CA ASP A 85 0.62 -8.36 -9.00
C ASP A 85 0.70 -7.95 -10.47
N THR A 86 -0.42 -7.52 -11.06
CA THR A 86 -0.51 -7.21 -12.50
C THR A 86 -0.83 -5.73 -12.72
N GLU A 87 -2.12 -5.39 -12.81
CA GLU A 87 -2.57 -4.05 -13.17
C GLU A 87 -2.11 -3.01 -12.14
N ILE A 88 -2.33 -3.26 -10.85
CA ILE A 88 -2.01 -2.27 -9.80
C ILE A 88 -0.50 -2.09 -9.68
N LEU A 89 0.27 -3.19 -9.67
CA LEU A 89 1.73 -3.10 -9.64
C LEU A 89 2.27 -2.30 -10.83
N LYS A 90 1.80 -2.60 -12.05
CA LYS A 90 2.22 -1.87 -13.24
C LYS A 90 1.97 -0.37 -13.11
N ASP A 91 0.77 0.03 -12.67
CA ASP A 91 0.44 1.44 -12.50
C ASP A 91 1.32 2.13 -11.44
N PHE A 92 1.70 1.43 -10.38
CA PHE A 92 2.60 1.96 -9.34
C PHE A 92 4.06 2.01 -9.81
N GLU A 93 4.53 1.03 -10.57
CA GLU A 93 5.88 1.03 -11.14
C GLU A 93 6.03 2.13 -12.21
N GLU A 94 4.98 2.43 -12.97
CA GLU A 94 4.94 3.57 -13.89
C GLU A 94 4.95 4.92 -13.15
N GLU A 95 4.28 4.99 -11.98
CA GLU A 95 4.17 6.22 -11.20
C GLU A 95 5.42 6.53 -10.35
N PHE A 96 5.98 5.51 -9.69
CA PHE A 96 7.08 5.66 -8.75
C PHE A 96 8.44 5.25 -9.31
N GLY A 97 8.48 4.58 -10.47
CA GLY A 97 9.66 3.87 -10.96
C GLY A 97 9.77 2.49 -10.33
N ALA A 98 9.94 1.46 -11.18
CA ALA A 98 9.95 0.06 -10.76
C ALA A 98 11.03 -0.27 -9.70
N GLU A 99 12.16 0.45 -9.75
CA GLU A 99 13.28 0.33 -8.83
C GLU A 99 13.04 0.95 -7.45
N ASN A 100 11.94 1.72 -7.29
CA ASN A 100 11.58 2.35 -6.03
C ASN A 100 10.46 1.61 -5.30
N VAL A 101 9.84 0.60 -5.92
CA VAL A 101 8.79 -0.25 -5.30
C VAL A 101 9.42 -1.54 -4.77
N GLU A 102 9.47 -1.65 -3.45
CA GLU A 102 10.19 -2.71 -2.75
C GLU A 102 9.35 -3.97 -2.53
N THR A 103 9.98 -5.12 -2.76
CA THR A 103 9.41 -6.42 -2.40
C THR A 103 9.52 -6.60 -0.89
N HIS A 104 8.44 -7.05 -0.27
CA HIS A 104 8.38 -7.31 1.16
C HIS A 104 7.52 -8.55 1.44
N THR A 105 7.77 -9.16 2.60
CA THR A 105 7.02 -10.33 3.07
C THR A 105 5.93 -9.88 4.03
N ALA A 106 4.72 -10.41 3.86
CA ALA A 106 3.61 -10.23 4.79
C ALA A 106 3.19 -11.56 5.40
N ASP A 107 2.96 -11.57 6.71
CA ASP A 107 2.35 -12.70 7.40
C ASP A 107 0.84 -12.75 7.09
N ILE A 108 0.36 -13.92 6.69
CA ILE A 108 -1.06 -14.20 6.53
C ILE A 108 -1.56 -14.80 7.83
N ILE A 109 -2.17 -13.95 8.66
CA ILE A 109 -2.76 -14.31 9.95
C ILE A 109 -4.26 -14.04 9.87
N THR A 110 -5.08 -14.98 10.33
CA THR A 110 -6.54 -14.79 10.40
C THR A 110 -6.92 -13.78 11.48
N ALA A 111 -8.13 -13.22 11.41
CA ALA A 111 -8.62 -12.26 12.41
C ALA A 111 -8.62 -12.84 13.85
N ASP A 112 -8.82 -14.15 13.99
CA ASP A 112 -8.75 -14.88 15.25
C ASP A 112 -7.36 -15.48 15.57
N GLY A 113 -6.32 -15.11 14.81
CA GLY A 113 -4.91 -15.30 15.17
C GLY A 113 -4.23 -16.58 14.67
N GLN A 114 -4.80 -17.30 13.69
CA GLN A 114 -4.14 -18.47 13.10
C GLN A 114 -3.16 -18.06 12.01
N LYS A 115 -1.94 -18.59 12.08
CA LYS A 115 -0.88 -18.34 11.10
C LYS A 115 -1.03 -19.29 9.92
N LEU A 116 -1.25 -18.75 8.73
CA LEU A 116 -1.42 -19.51 7.48
C LEU A 116 -0.15 -19.52 6.61
N GLY A 117 0.88 -18.79 7.03
CA GLY A 117 2.17 -18.67 6.36
C GLY A 117 2.42 -17.23 5.91
N THR A 118 3.32 -17.06 4.94
CA THR A 118 3.74 -15.75 4.42
C THR A 118 3.49 -15.62 2.93
N VAL A 119 3.48 -14.38 2.44
CA VAL A 119 3.47 -14.05 1.01
C VAL A 119 4.45 -12.92 0.74
N ASP A 120 5.24 -13.09 -0.32
CA ASP A 120 6.09 -12.01 -0.84
C ASP A 120 5.29 -11.22 -1.88
N CYS A 121 5.33 -9.90 -1.76
CA CYS A 121 4.60 -8.97 -2.61
C CYS A 121 5.30 -7.62 -2.66
N LYS A 122 5.10 -6.91 -3.77
CA LYS A 122 5.42 -5.48 -3.86
C LYS A 122 4.22 -4.62 -3.45
N ILE A 123 3.01 -5.08 -3.82
CA ILE A 123 1.74 -4.43 -3.53
C ILE A 123 0.76 -5.46 -3.01
N ARG A 124 -0.01 -5.08 -1.99
CA ARG A 124 -1.05 -5.92 -1.38
C ARG A 124 -2.05 -5.07 -0.59
N PRO A 125 -3.23 -5.58 -0.22
CA PRO A 125 -4.02 -4.97 0.83
C PRO A 125 -3.29 -4.99 2.19
N ILE A 126 -3.77 -4.19 3.15
CA ILE A 126 -3.32 -4.29 4.55
C ILE A 126 -3.67 -5.66 5.14
N THR A 127 -2.94 -6.05 6.19
CA THR A 127 -3.31 -7.20 7.04
C THR A 127 -4.33 -6.79 8.11
N PHE A 128 -4.92 -7.76 8.80
CA PHE A 128 -5.81 -7.50 9.93
C PHE A 128 -5.11 -6.72 11.04
N ASP A 129 -3.86 -7.08 11.34
CA ASP A 129 -3.08 -6.42 12.39
C ASP A 129 -2.70 -4.99 12.00
N GLU A 130 -2.32 -4.76 10.73
CA GLU A 130 -2.06 -3.42 10.21
C GLU A 130 -3.32 -2.53 10.23
N ALA A 131 -4.50 -3.09 9.92
CA ALA A 131 -5.76 -2.35 10.04
C ALA A 131 -6.01 -1.85 11.46
N ARG A 132 -5.65 -2.65 12.48
CA ARG A 132 -5.75 -2.26 13.88
C ARG A 132 -4.66 -1.27 14.28
N GLU A 133 -3.44 -1.49 13.80
CA GLU A 133 -2.28 -0.65 14.10
C GLU A 133 -2.44 0.78 13.56
N TYR A 134 -3.01 0.92 12.36
CA TYR A 134 -3.16 2.19 11.66
C TYR A 134 -4.58 2.76 11.78
N THR A 135 -5.38 2.34 12.76
CA THR A 135 -6.77 2.79 12.96
C THR A 135 -6.88 4.29 13.28
N ASP A 136 -5.81 4.91 13.75
CA ASP A 136 -5.71 6.34 14.03
C ASP A 136 -5.65 7.21 12.75
N ILE A 137 -5.25 6.64 11.62
CA ILE A 137 -4.97 7.40 10.38
C ILE A 137 -5.58 6.83 9.10
N THR A 138 -5.95 5.54 9.07
CA THR A 138 -6.52 4.89 7.88
C THR A 138 -8.00 5.16 7.63
N PRO A 139 -8.87 5.39 8.63
CA PRO A 139 -10.26 5.76 8.35
C PRO A 139 -10.34 6.96 7.41
N ASN A 140 -11.16 6.84 6.37
CA ASN A 140 -11.41 7.88 5.38
C ASN A 140 -12.89 7.78 4.99
N ASN A 141 -13.70 8.71 5.46
CA ASN A 141 -15.15 8.73 5.21
C ASN A 141 -15.50 9.10 3.76
N ASP A 142 -14.53 9.58 2.97
CA ASP A 142 -14.73 9.87 1.55
C ASP A 142 -14.61 8.61 0.68
N LEU A 143 -14.20 7.48 1.25
CA LEU A 143 -14.28 6.17 0.58
C LEU A 143 -15.75 5.81 0.35
N ASN A 144 -16.07 5.47 -0.89
CA ASN A 144 -17.41 5.10 -1.33
C ASN A 144 -17.79 3.65 -1.00
N ASP A 145 -16.84 2.80 -0.60
CA ASP A 145 -17.10 1.40 -0.28
C ASP A 145 -16.12 0.83 0.75
N TRP A 146 -16.43 -0.38 1.24
CA TRP A 146 -15.52 -1.20 2.02
C TRP A 146 -14.41 -1.73 1.12
N TYR A 147 -13.32 -2.21 1.73
CA TYR A 147 -12.21 -2.78 0.99
C TYR A 147 -11.68 -4.06 1.61
N TRP A 148 -11.16 -4.91 0.74
CA TRP A 148 -10.56 -6.19 1.11
C TRP A 148 -9.32 -6.02 1.97
N ILE A 149 -9.15 -6.96 2.89
CA ILE A 149 -7.94 -7.15 3.70
C ILE A 149 -7.31 -8.47 3.27
N LEU A 150 -5.99 -8.56 3.33
CA LEU A 150 -5.24 -9.77 2.97
C LEU A 150 -5.55 -10.95 3.90
N SER A 151 -5.90 -10.66 5.15
CA SER A 151 -6.17 -11.62 6.22
C SER A 151 -7.56 -12.28 6.11
N PRO A 152 -7.66 -13.62 6.08
CA PRO A 152 -8.93 -14.32 6.23
C PRO A 152 -9.58 -14.06 7.59
N TRP A 153 -10.89 -14.24 7.67
CA TRP A 153 -11.59 -14.08 8.94
C TRP A 153 -11.22 -15.20 9.92
N SER A 154 -11.21 -16.45 9.46
CA SER A 154 -10.77 -17.65 10.19
C SER A 154 -10.44 -18.76 9.17
N THR A 155 -10.33 -20.02 9.62
CA THR A 155 -9.94 -21.16 8.76
C THR A 155 -11.12 -22.04 8.33
N GLU A 156 -10.91 -22.88 7.31
CA GLU A 156 -11.92 -23.85 6.84
C GLU A 156 -12.31 -24.84 7.95
N GLU A 157 -11.35 -25.31 8.74
CA GLU A 157 -11.58 -26.23 9.87
C GLU A 157 -12.48 -25.63 10.96
N ARG A 158 -12.58 -24.29 11.00
CA ARG A 158 -13.46 -23.54 11.91
C ARG A 158 -14.78 -23.15 11.27
N GLY A 159 -15.04 -23.60 10.04
CA GLY A 159 -16.28 -23.34 9.30
C GLY A 159 -16.28 -22.06 8.46
N TRP A 160 -15.12 -21.41 8.28
CA TRP A 160 -15.01 -20.08 7.65
C TRP A 160 -14.26 -20.10 6.31
N LYS A 161 -14.46 -21.15 5.49
CA LYS A 161 -13.78 -21.35 4.20
C LYS A 161 -13.86 -20.16 3.23
N LYS A 162 -14.97 -19.42 3.29
CA LYS A 162 -15.39 -18.46 2.26
C LYS A 162 -15.46 -17.04 2.80
N ASN A 163 -14.85 -16.77 3.96
CA ASN A 163 -14.97 -15.48 4.62
C ASN A 163 -13.61 -14.82 4.75
N ILE A 164 -13.56 -13.60 4.24
CA ILE A 164 -12.38 -12.74 4.25
C ILE A 164 -12.69 -11.51 5.10
N THR A 165 -11.64 -10.91 5.66
CA THR A 165 -11.78 -9.67 6.41
C THR A 165 -11.97 -8.50 5.44
N ILE A 166 -12.86 -7.57 5.79
CA ILE A 166 -13.03 -6.27 5.13
C ILE A 166 -12.93 -5.13 6.13
N VAL A 167 -12.61 -3.94 5.64
CA VAL A 167 -12.61 -2.70 6.42
C VAL A 167 -13.51 -1.66 5.77
N SER A 168 -14.36 -1.05 6.58
CA SER A 168 -15.23 0.06 6.17
C SER A 168 -14.46 1.38 6.05
N PRO A 169 -15.03 2.40 5.36
CA PRO A 169 -14.52 3.77 5.36
C PRO A 169 -14.22 4.33 6.76
N SER A 170 -15.07 4.00 7.74
CA SER A 170 -14.93 4.44 9.14
C SER A 170 -13.90 3.65 9.97
N GLY A 171 -13.23 2.66 9.39
CA GLY A 171 -12.25 1.81 10.08
C GLY A 171 -12.84 0.60 10.81
N ILE A 172 -14.16 0.38 10.75
CA ILE A 172 -14.78 -0.85 11.28
C ILE A 172 -14.28 -2.05 10.50
N ILE A 173 -13.82 -3.07 11.22
CA ILE A 173 -13.36 -4.35 10.66
C ILE A 173 -14.52 -5.35 10.74
N GLY A 174 -14.79 -6.05 9.64
CA GLY A 174 -15.86 -7.05 9.53
C GLY A 174 -15.47 -8.25 8.67
N SER A 175 -16.41 -9.18 8.52
CA SER A 175 -16.28 -10.35 7.65
C SER A 175 -17.21 -10.23 6.45
N SER A 176 -16.72 -10.55 5.26
CA SER A 176 -17.53 -10.63 4.04
C SER A 176 -17.28 -11.95 3.32
N GLY A 177 -18.24 -12.37 2.50
CA GLY A 177 -18.08 -13.55 1.66
C GLY A 177 -17.11 -13.28 0.52
N CYS A 178 -16.25 -14.23 0.16
CA CYS A 178 -15.25 -14.04 -0.89
C CYS A 178 -15.84 -13.81 -2.31
N PHE A 179 -17.12 -14.13 -2.50
CA PHE A 179 -17.89 -13.89 -3.74
C PHE A 179 -18.59 -12.52 -3.77
N ASN A 180 -18.57 -11.78 -2.65
CA ASN A 180 -19.04 -10.40 -2.67
C ASN A 180 -18.03 -9.55 -3.45
N GLU A 181 -18.45 -8.33 -3.78
CA GLU A 181 -17.62 -7.36 -4.47
C GLU A 181 -17.31 -6.21 -3.48
N ASP A 182 -16.03 -5.96 -3.22
CA ASP A 182 -15.56 -4.85 -2.39
C ASP A 182 -14.36 -4.17 -3.09
N GLY A 183 -13.89 -3.05 -2.53
CA GLY A 183 -12.77 -2.27 -3.04
C GLY A 183 -11.38 -2.87 -2.79
N VAL A 184 -10.39 -2.39 -3.54
CA VAL A 184 -8.97 -2.67 -3.30
C VAL A 184 -8.25 -1.37 -2.94
N ARG A 185 -7.77 -1.31 -1.70
CA ARG A 185 -6.98 -0.21 -1.14
C ARG A 185 -5.56 -0.72 -0.79
N PRO A 186 -4.62 -0.66 -1.74
CA PRO A 186 -3.31 -1.28 -1.55
C PRO A 186 -2.37 -0.47 -0.66
N VAL A 187 -1.48 -1.21 0.00
CA VAL A 187 -0.22 -0.71 0.54
C VAL A 187 0.96 -1.16 -0.31
N CYS A 188 2.01 -0.35 -0.27
CA CYS A 188 3.32 -0.72 -0.79
C CYS A 188 4.43 -0.10 0.07
N ILE A 189 5.64 -0.61 -0.10
CA ILE A 189 6.85 -0.05 0.51
C ILE A 189 7.66 0.60 -0.60
N LEU A 190 7.98 1.88 -0.43
CA LEU A 190 8.76 2.66 -1.39
C LEU A 190 10.11 3.03 -0.81
N LYS A 191 11.13 3.24 -1.65
CA LYS A 191 12.34 3.95 -1.21
C LYS A 191 11.99 5.36 -0.75
N SER A 192 12.51 5.78 0.39
CA SER A 192 12.19 7.08 0.98
C SER A 192 12.92 8.27 0.34
N ASN A 193 13.90 8.01 -0.53
CA ASN A 193 14.67 9.05 -1.21
C ASN A 193 13.98 9.57 -2.49
N ILE A 194 12.76 9.10 -2.80
CA ILE A 194 11.95 9.67 -3.86
C ILE A 194 11.38 11.03 -3.44
N PHE A 195 11.06 11.86 -4.43
CA PHE A 195 10.53 13.20 -4.21
C PHE A 195 9.06 13.28 -4.58
N VAL A 196 8.28 13.87 -3.69
CA VAL A 196 6.82 13.90 -3.74
C VAL A 196 6.29 15.29 -3.38
N SER A 197 5.05 15.59 -3.75
CA SER A 197 4.40 16.83 -3.36
C SER A 197 3.50 16.55 -2.14
N LYS A 198 3.80 17.18 -1.00
CA LYS A 198 2.92 17.12 0.17
C LYS A 198 1.61 17.82 -0.15
N VAL A 199 0.48 17.22 0.24
CA VAL A 199 -0.86 17.78 0.03
C VAL A 199 -1.72 17.63 1.27
N GLU A 200 -2.84 18.34 1.29
CA GLU A 200 -3.91 18.10 2.25
C GLU A 200 -4.70 16.86 1.85
N GLU A 201 -5.27 16.20 2.86
CA GLU A 201 -6.18 15.06 2.70
C GLU A 201 -7.37 15.42 1.81
#